data_AF-A0A0L0UNB5-F1
#
_entry.id   AF-A0A0L0UNB5-F1
#
_cell.length_a   1.000
_cell.length_b   1.000
_cell.length_c   1.000
_cell.angle_alpha   90.00
_cell.angle_beta   90.00
_cell.angle_gamma   90.00
#
_symmetry.space_group_name_H-M   'P 1'
#
loop_
_entity.id
_entity.type
_entity.pdbx_description
1 polymer ?
#
loop_
_entity_poly.entity_id
_entity_poly.type
_entity_poly.pdbx_seq_one_letter_code
_entity_poly.pdbx_strand_id
1 'polypeptide(L)'
;MIQAMELVHEATLFYCLSKALHIHTERIEEHLPVISTESWNHAVETCYNEYCSPLARRNAVQQKNTKLANLLIRMQDFSTVIEANRAMKAGDVGRLLRIWKMWSIMTQSLPGLTHYSAYLPRLVLLLTVVLPPSLAN
;
A
#
# COMPACT_ATOMS: atom_id res chain seq x y z
N MET A 1 -5.08 15.38 -7.20
CA MET A 1 -5.56 13.99 -7.06
C MET A 1 -4.69 13.19 -6.08
N ILE A 2 -3.40 12.96 -6.35
CA ILE A 2 -2.51 12.15 -5.51
C ILE A 2 -2.44 12.66 -4.06
N GLN A 3 -2.31 13.97 -3.85
CA GLN A 3 -2.27 14.55 -2.50
C GLN A 3 -3.56 14.25 -1.69
N ALA A 4 -4.73 14.26 -2.33
CA ALA A 4 -5.98 13.91 -1.66
C ALA A 4 -6.05 12.41 -1.32
N MET A 5 -5.53 11.55 -2.20
CA MET A 5 -5.41 10.11 -1.92
C MET A 5 -4.48 9.86 -0.73
N GLU A 6 -3.35 10.57 -0.67
CA GLU A 6 -2.37 10.50 0.42
C GLU A 6 -3.00 10.89 1.76
N LEU A 7 -3.66 12.04 1.83
CA LEU A 7 -4.36 12.48 3.05
C LEU A 7 -5.41 11.48 3.53
N VAL A 8 -6.25 10.97 2.63
CA VAL A 8 -7.28 9.97 2.97
C VAL A 8 -6.63 8.65 3.43
N HIS A 9 -5.57 8.22 2.76
CA HIS A 9 -4.87 6.98 3.08
C HIS A 9 -4.21 7.05 4.46
N GLU A 10 -3.49 8.13 4.75
CA GLU A 10 -2.80 8.33 6.03
C GLU A 10 -3.78 8.46 7.19
N ALA A 11 -4.86 9.22 7.02
CA ALA A 11 -5.92 9.32 8.03
C ALA A 11 -6.55 7.94 8.32
N THR A 12 -6.75 7.12 7.28
CA THR A 12 -7.28 5.77 7.44
C THR A 12 -6.28 4.84 8.14
N LEU A 13 -5.00 4.89 7.76
CA LEU A 13 -3.94 4.11 8.42
C LEU A 13 -3.79 4.51 9.89
N PHE A 14 -3.87 5.80 10.20
CA PHE A 14 -3.86 6.29 11.58
C PHE A 14 -5.03 5.71 12.38
N TYR A 15 -6.23 5.65 11.81
CA TYR A 15 -7.37 5.02 12.46
C TYR A 15 -7.15 3.51 12.70
N CYS A 16 -6.62 2.79 11.70
CA CYS A 16 -6.30 1.35 11.82
C CYS A 16 -5.24 1.09 12.90
N LEU A 17 -4.18 1.88 12.94
CA LEU A 17 -3.13 1.79 13.98
C LEU A 17 -3.69 2.13 15.37
N SER A 18 -4.49 3.18 15.46
CA SER A 18 -5.17 3.54 16.71
C SER A 18 -6.12 2.44 17.21
N LYS A 19 -6.75 1.70 16.30
CA LYS A 19 -7.55 0.52 16.62
C LYS A 19 -6.68 -0.62 17.16
N ALA A 20 -5.56 -0.90 16.51
CA ALA A 20 -4.61 -1.93 16.94
C ALA A 20 -3.94 -1.61 18.29
N LEU A 21 -3.75 -0.32 18.60
CA LEU A 21 -3.28 0.17 19.90
C LEU A 21 -4.38 0.30 20.95
N HIS A 22 -5.64 0.07 20.60
CA HIS A 22 -6.83 0.29 21.44
C HIS A 22 -7.08 1.75 21.90
N ILE A 23 -6.41 2.74 21.30
CA ILE A 23 -6.52 4.17 21.65
C ILE A 23 -7.48 4.97 20.75
N HIS A 24 -8.12 4.34 19.77
CA HIS A 24 -8.98 5.01 18.78
C HIS A 24 -10.18 5.83 19.32
N THR A 25 -10.55 5.66 20.58
CA THR A 25 -11.59 6.44 21.27
C THR A 25 -11.03 7.54 22.17
N GLU A 26 -9.73 7.56 22.37
CA GLU A 26 -9.06 8.53 23.23
C GLU A 26 -8.98 9.89 22.54
N ARG A 27 -8.96 10.96 23.35
CA ARG A 27 -8.72 12.29 22.82
C ARG A 27 -7.25 12.43 22.48
N ILE A 28 -6.98 13.09 21.35
CA ILE A 28 -5.62 13.49 20.99
C ILE A 28 -5.23 14.62 21.94
N GLU A 29 -4.28 14.32 22.83
CA GLU A 29 -3.69 15.30 23.75
C GLU A 29 -2.42 15.89 23.15
N GLU A 30 -2.03 17.08 23.62
CA GLU A 30 -0.79 17.75 23.17
C GLU A 30 0.46 17.01 23.64
N HIS A 31 0.36 16.27 24.76
CA HIS A 31 1.42 15.41 25.25
C HIS A 31 1.29 14.00 24.70
N LEU A 32 2.27 13.57 23.90
CA LEU A 32 2.26 12.26 23.26
C LEU A 32 2.66 11.16 24.26
N PRO A 33 1.92 10.04 24.33
CA PRO A 33 2.29 8.92 25.19
C PRO A 33 3.58 8.26 24.68
N VAL A 34 4.43 7.83 25.62
CA VAL A 34 5.61 7.04 25.30
C VAL A 34 5.21 5.57 25.22
N ILE A 35 5.34 4.98 24.03
CA ILE A 35 5.04 3.57 23.77
C ILE A 35 6.36 2.81 23.69
N SER A 36 6.43 1.62 24.30
CA SER A 36 7.60 0.76 24.16
C SER A 36 7.76 0.29 22.71
N THR A 37 9.01 0.12 22.25
CA THR A 37 9.28 -0.38 20.89
C THR A 37 8.63 -1.74 20.63
N GLU A 38 8.58 -2.61 21.63
CA GLU A 38 7.91 -3.90 21.54
C GLU A 38 6.39 -3.75 21.29
N SER A 39 5.72 -2.92 22.08
CA SER A 39 4.28 -2.65 21.93
C SER A 39 3.98 -2.00 20.58
N TRP A 40 4.83 -1.04 20.16
CA TRP A 40 4.70 -0.41 18.85
C TRP A 40 4.83 -1.42 17.70
N ASN A 41 5.87 -2.26 17.71
CA ASN A 41 6.07 -3.27 16.68
C ASN A 41 4.91 -4.27 16.64
N HIS A 42 4.41 -4.68 17.82
CA HIS A 42 3.25 -5.53 17.90
C HIS A 42 2.00 -4.88 17.28
N ALA A 43 1.76 -3.59 17.57
CA ALA A 43 0.63 -2.87 17.00
C ALA A 43 0.73 -2.71 15.48
N VAL A 44 1.93 -2.46 14.95
CA VAL A 44 2.17 -2.41 13.49
C VAL A 44 1.85 -3.75 12.85
N GLU A 45 2.30 -4.86 13.43
CA GLU A 45 2.04 -6.21 12.92
C GLU A 45 0.55 -6.56 13.00
N THR A 46 -0.11 -6.24 14.11
CA THR A 46 -1.56 -6.40 14.27
C THR A 46 -2.33 -5.58 13.23
N CYS A 47 -1.98 -4.31 13.04
CA CYS A 47 -2.59 -3.46 12.02
C CYS A 47 -2.40 -4.03 10.61
N TYR A 48 -1.20 -4.53 10.30
CA TYR A 48 -0.93 -5.16 9.02
C TYR A 48 -1.82 -6.40 8.81
N ASN A 49 -1.87 -7.29 9.80
CA ASN A 49 -2.62 -8.53 9.71
C ASN A 49 -4.13 -8.30 9.60
N GLU A 50 -4.67 -7.33 10.35
CA GLU A 50 -6.11 -7.02 10.38
C GLU A 50 -6.61 -6.21 9.17
N TYR A 51 -5.78 -5.33 8.61
CA TYR A 51 -6.26 -4.37 7.59
C TYR A 51 -5.47 -4.41 6.28
N CYS A 52 -4.15 -4.62 6.31
CA CYS A 52 -3.31 -4.50 5.11
C CYS A 52 -3.04 -5.84 4.41
N SER A 53 -3.26 -6.96 5.09
CA SER A 53 -2.93 -8.29 4.56
C SER A 53 -3.94 -8.75 3.49
N PRO A 54 -3.50 -9.62 2.54
CA PRO A 54 -4.44 -10.30 1.63
C PRO A 54 -5.48 -11.15 2.37
N LEU A 55 -5.15 -11.66 3.57
CA LEU A 55 -6.06 -12.43 4.39
C LEU A 55 -7.18 -11.56 4.96
N ALA A 56 -6.86 -10.36 5.45
CA ALA A 56 -7.85 -9.39 5.92
C ALA A 56 -8.94 -9.10 4.88
N ARG A 57 -8.52 -8.85 3.63
CA ARG A 57 -9.45 -8.62 2.52
C ARG A 57 -10.34 -9.83 2.25
N ARG A 58 -9.77 -11.03 2.21
CA ARG A 58 -10.53 -12.28 2.00
C ARG A 58 -11.54 -12.51 3.12
N ASN A 59 -11.13 -12.30 4.37
CA ASN A 59 -11.99 -12.43 5.54
C ASN A 59 -13.15 -11.44 5.49
N ALA A 60 -12.91 -10.18 5.14
CA ALA A 60 -13.96 -9.16 5.02
C ALA A 60 -15.03 -9.55 3.98
N VAL A 61 -14.61 -10.12 2.84
CA VAL A 61 -15.52 -10.64 1.80
C VAL A 61 -16.28 -11.88 2.30
N GLN A 62 -15.60 -12.83 2.94
CA GLN A 62 -16.22 -14.05 3.48
C GLN A 62 -17.26 -13.75 4.56
N GLN A 63 -17.00 -12.75 5.39
CA GLN A 63 -17.94 -12.25 6.41
C GLN A 63 -19.08 -11.41 5.82
N LYS A 64 -19.14 -11.24 4.50
CA LYS A 64 -20.13 -10.41 3.78
C LYS A 64 -20.17 -8.96 4.27
N ASN A 65 -19.05 -8.44 4.80
CA ASN A 65 -18.95 -7.06 5.23
C ASN A 65 -18.45 -6.17 4.07
N THR A 66 -19.38 -5.79 3.19
CA THR A 66 -19.07 -5.03 1.97
C THR A 66 -18.39 -3.68 2.27
N LYS A 67 -18.76 -3.01 3.37
CA LYS A 67 -18.16 -1.73 3.76
C LYS A 67 -16.67 -1.89 4.08
N LEU A 68 -16.34 -2.89 4.90
CA LEU A 68 -14.96 -3.19 5.24
C LEU A 68 -14.18 -3.65 4.00
N ALA A 69 -14.73 -4.58 3.21
CA ALA A 69 -14.07 -5.07 2.00
C ALA A 69 -13.69 -3.92 1.04
N ASN A 70 -14.61 -2.98 0.80
CA ASN A 70 -14.35 -1.81 -0.04
C ASN A 70 -13.29 -0.87 0.55
N LEU A 71 -13.28 -0.69 1.87
CA LEU A 71 -12.25 0.10 2.55
C LEU A 71 -10.87 -0.52 2.35
N LEU A 72 -10.74 -1.83 2.57
CA LEU A 72 -9.45 -2.52 2.47
C LEU A 72 -8.93 -2.58 1.03
N ILE A 73 -9.82 -2.68 0.03
CA ILE A 73 -9.45 -2.56 -1.39
C ILE A 73 -8.90 -1.17 -1.67
N ARG A 74 -9.60 -0.11 -1.24
CA ARG A 74 -9.12 1.26 -1.42
C ARG A 74 -7.76 1.47 -0.75
N MET A 75 -7.56 0.96 0.46
CA MET A 75 -6.28 1.07 1.16
C MET A 75 -5.15 0.41 0.37
N GLN A 76 -5.39 -0.76 -0.22
CA GLN A 76 -4.43 -1.44 -1.09
C GLN A 76 -4.15 -0.65 -2.38
N ASP A 77 -5.17 -0.16 -3.05
CA ASP A 77 -4.99 0.56 -4.32
C ASP A 77 -4.24 1.86 -4.10
N PHE A 78 -4.63 2.63 -3.06
CA PHE A 78 -3.99 3.89 -2.72
C PHE A 78 -2.54 3.69 -2.28
N SER A 79 -2.24 2.64 -1.50
CA SER A 79 -0.87 2.39 -1.06
C SER A 79 0.08 2.20 -2.24
N THR A 80 -0.34 1.51 -3.30
CA THR A 80 0.52 1.32 -4.48
C THR A 80 0.76 2.63 -5.25
N VAL A 81 -0.28 3.47 -5.39
CA VAL A 81 -0.17 4.78 -6.07
C VAL A 81 0.73 5.74 -5.29
N ILE A 82 0.52 5.82 -3.97
CA ILE A 82 1.31 6.68 -3.08
C ILE A 82 2.76 6.23 -3.04
N GLU A 83 3.02 4.93 -2.91
CA GLU A 83 4.36 4.37 -2.89
C GLU A 83 5.11 4.59 -4.21
N ALA A 84 4.44 4.41 -5.37
CA ALA A 84 5.04 4.76 -6.65
C ALA A 84 5.42 6.25 -6.72
N ASN A 85 4.52 7.14 -6.30
CA ASN A 85 4.79 8.57 -6.29
C ASN A 85 5.96 8.96 -5.36
N ARG A 86 6.02 8.37 -4.17
CA ARG A 86 7.13 8.58 -3.22
C ARG A 86 8.44 8.05 -3.76
N ALA A 87 8.45 6.85 -4.32
CA ALA A 87 9.63 6.23 -4.93
C ALA A 87 10.16 7.06 -6.11
N MET A 88 9.28 7.53 -7.00
CA MET A 88 9.65 8.41 -8.11
C MET A 88 10.29 9.72 -7.62
N LYS A 89 9.70 10.38 -6.60
CA LYS A 89 10.24 11.61 -6.02
C LYS A 89 11.58 11.41 -5.33
N ALA A 90 11.78 10.26 -4.70
CA ALA A 90 13.02 9.91 -4.02
C ALA A 90 14.12 9.40 -4.98
N GLY A 91 13.80 9.16 -6.26
CA GLY A 91 14.71 8.50 -7.19
C GLY A 91 14.98 7.02 -6.87
N ASP A 92 14.15 6.39 -6.03
CA ASP A 92 14.32 4.99 -5.64
C ASP A 92 13.66 4.06 -6.67
N VAL A 93 14.45 3.69 -7.68
CA VAL A 93 14.02 2.81 -8.77
C VAL A 93 13.69 1.40 -8.25
N GLY A 94 14.36 0.93 -7.20
CA GLY A 94 14.12 -0.39 -6.62
C GLY A 94 12.73 -0.51 -6.00
N ARG A 95 12.29 0.50 -5.26
CA ARG A 95 10.91 0.61 -4.74
C ARG A 95 9.89 0.72 -5.88
N LEU A 96 10.18 1.57 -6.87
CA LEU A 96 9.30 1.77 -8.02
C LEU A 96 9.09 0.48 -8.82
N LEU A 97 10.16 -0.31 -9.04
CA LEU A 97 10.09 -1.59 -9.74
C LEU A 97 9.19 -2.60 -9.04
N ARG A 98 9.12 -2.61 -7.70
CA ARG A 98 8.18 -3.46 -6.96
C ARG A 98 6.74 -3.09 -7.28
N ILE A 99 6.42 -1.80 -7.35
CA ILE A 99 5.08 -1.34 -7.73
C ILE A 99 4.77 -1.67 -9.19
N TRP A 100 5.69 -1.39 -10.10
CA TRP A 100 5.52 -1.69 -11.53
C TRP A 100 5.31 -3.17 -11.81
N LYS A 101 5.95 -4.07 -11.05
CA LYS A 101 5.69 -5.51 -11.12
C LYS A 101 4.24 -5.85 -10.78
N MET A 102 3.70 -5.29 -9.70
CA MET A 102 2.29 -5.50 -9.32
C MET A 102 1.33 -4.91 -10.35
N TRP A 103 1.59 -3.68 -10.78
CA TRP A 103 0.75 -3.00 -11.77
C TRP A 103 0.77 -3.68 -13.12
N SER A 104 1.89 -4.29 -13.53
CA SER A 104 1.98 -5.07 -14.79
C SER A 104 0.90 -6.16 -14.88
N ILE A 105 0.49 -6.73 -13.74
CA ILE A 105 -0.61 -7.69 -13.65
C ILE A 105 -1.95 -6.95 -13.58
N MET A 106 -2.10 -5.99 -12.67
CA MET A 106 -3.37 -5.28 -12.45
C MET A 106 -3.89 -4.59 -13.72
N THR A 107 -3.00 -3.95 -14.49
CA THR A 107 -3.36 -3.22 -15.72
C THR A 107 -3.92 -4.13 -16.81
N GLN A 108 -3.66 -5.45 -16.77
CA GLN A 108 -4.27 -6.39 -17.73
C GLN A 108 -5.79 -6.47 -17.58
N SER A 109 -6.28 -6.22 -16.36
CA SER A 109 -7.71 -6.30 -16.04
C SER A 109 -8.46 -4.96 -16.19
N LEU A 110 -7.74 -3.87 -16.50
CA LEU A 110 -8.30 -2.52 -16.57
C LEU A 110 -8.54 -2.11 -18.02
N PRO A 111 -9.81 -1.99 -18.46
CA PRO A 111 -10.12 -1.53 -19.81
C PRO A 111 -9.63 -0.08 -20.01
N GLY A 112 -9.10 0.22 -21.20
CA GLY A 112 -8.60 1.56 -21.55
C GLY A 112 -7.13 1.83 -21.24
N LEU A 113 -6.42 0.92 -20.57
CA LEU A 113 -4.97 1.03 -20.28
C LEU A 113 -4.09 0.18 -21.23
N THR A 114 -4.48 0.03 -22.49
CA THR A 114 -3.83 -0.87 -23.47
C THR A 114 -2.34 -0.61 -23.68
N HIS A 115 -1.90 0.65 -23.64
CA HIS A 115 -0.49 0.97 -23.72
C HIS A 115 0.27 0.55 -22.46
N TYR A 116 -0.26 0.88 -21.28
CA TYR A 116 0.38 0.52 -20.01
C TYR A 116 0.43 -1.00 -19.81
N SER A 117 -0.64 -1.71 -20.14
CA SER A 117 -0.69 -3.17 -20.03
C SER A 117 0.29 -3.87 -20.98
N ALA A 118 0.65 -3.26 -22.11
CA ALA A 118 1.67 -3.81 -23.00
C ALA A 118 3.10 -3.40 -22.62
N TYR A 119 3.34 -2.11 -22.34
CA TYR A 119 4.69 -1.57 -22.19
C TYR A 119 5.29 -1.78 -20.80
N LEU A 120 4.49 -1.65 -19.74
CA LEU A 120 4.98 -1.80 -18.37
C LEU A 120 5.62 -3.17 -18.09
N PRO A 121 4.99 -4.32 -18.43
CA PRO A 121 5.63 -5.62 -18.23
C PRO A 121 6.91 -5.78 -19.06
N ARG A 122 6.94 -5.24 -20.29
CA ARG A 122 8.16 -5.27 -21.13
C ARG A 122 9.29 -4.47 -20.49
N LEU A 123 8.99 -3.30 -19.95
CA LEU A 123 9.98 -2.46 -19.26
C LEU A 123 10.51 -3.16 -18.00
N VAL A 124 9.64 -3.78 -17.21
CA VAL A 124 10.05 -4.55 -16.02
C VAL A 124 10.98 -5.70 -16.41
N LEU A 125 10.66 -6.46 -17.45
CA LEU A 125 11.53 -7.55 -17.94
C LEU A 125 12.85 -7.02 -18.50
N LEU A 126 12.82 -5.92 -19.24
CA LEU A 126 14.02 -5.29 -19.76
C LEU A 126 14.99 -4.95 -18.62
N LEU A 127 14.49 -4.26 -17.59
CA LEU A 127 15.29 -3.79 -16.47
C LEU A 127 15.77 -4.91 -15.52
N THR A 128 15.01 -6.01 -15.40
CA THR A 128 15.29 -7.03 -14.38
C THR A 128 15.81 -8.35 -14.91
N VAL A 129 15.71 -8.60 -16.22
CA VAL A 129 16.08 -9.89 -16.83
C VAL A 129 16.98 -9.71 -18.05
N VAL A 130 16.71 -8.72 -18.92
CA VAL A 130 17.39 -8.59 -20.22
C VAL A 130 18.64 -7.74 -20.15
N LEU A 131 18.61 -6.63 -19.41
CA LEU A 131 19.78 -5.76 -19.26
C LEU A 131 20.89 -6.47 -18.50
N PRO A 132 22.15 -6.31 -18.93
CA PRO A 132 23.29 -6.84 -18.19
C PRO A 132 23.38 -6.17 -16.81
N PRO A 133 23.92 -6.86 -15.78
CA PRO A 133 23.99 -6.34 -14.41
C PRO A 133 24.61 -4.94 -14.30
N SER A 134 25.60 -4.63 -15.14
CA SER A 134 26.27 -3.32 -15.20
C SER A 134 25.36 -2.16 -15.63
N LEU A 135 24.20 -2.46 -16.21
CA LEU A 135 23.16 -1.50 -16.60
C LEU A 135 21.87 -1.69 -15.78
N ALA A 136 21.82 -2.71 -14.93
CA ALA A 136 20.61 -3.14 -14.24
C ALA A 136 20.49 -2.63 -12.80
N ASN A 137 21.52 -2.00 -12.22
CA ASN A 137 21.51 -1.05 -11.09
C ASN A 137 22.94 -0.62 -10.75
#